data_AF-A0A8J3B6R2-F1
#
_entry.id   AF-A0A8J3B6R2-F1
#
_cell.length_a   1.000
_cell.length_b   1.000
_cell.length_c   1.000
_cell.angle_alpha   90.00
_cell.angle_beta   90.00
_cell.angle_gamma   90.00
#
_symmetry.space_group_name_H-M   'P 1'
#
loop_
_entity.id
_entity.type
_entity.pdbx_description
1 polymer ?
#
loop_
_entity_poly.entity_id
_entity_poly.type
_entity_poly.pdbx_seq_one_letter_code
_entity_poly.pdbx_strand_id
1 'polypeptide(L)'
;MSEPTTAAGELGGGIAVRQRRIRELQLLFALHRYGPGYQRVTGNGVRYVAEIVNATADERAWLRSRVAAERQVWQTPYRTDAQWDAERRDRGEAAFTASDTAWKAGRPGRSLELVDEAYAYGVLTPDQWQALADYIITNAATAVPPAADTGSDAGAGAGVVS
;
A
#
# COMPACT_ATOMS: atom_id res chain seq x y z
N MET A 1 -19.26 31.50 0.97
CA MET A 1 -18.26 31.12 -0.06
C MET A 1 -17.62 29.85 0.45
N SER A 2 -18.00 28.71 -0.13
CA SER A 2 -17.46 27.40 0.26
C SER A 2 -16.10 27.26 -0.43
N GLU A 3 -15.04 27.05 0.34
CA GLU A 3 -13.74 26.71 -0.20
C GLU A 3 -13.85 25.38 -0.99
N PRO A 4 -13.20 25.26 -2.16
CA PRO A 4 -13.12 23.97 -2.83
C PRO A 4 -12.30 23.03 -1.92
N THR A 5 -12.96 22.03 -1.36
CA THR A 5 -12.30 20.87 -0.76
C THR A 5 -11.46 20.23 -1.88
N THR A 6 -10.17 20.56 -1.92
CA THR A 6 -9.26 20.07 -2.94
C THR A 6 -9.24 18.54 -2.88
N ALA A 7 -9.41 17.87 -4.02
CA ALA A 7 -9.36 16.39 -4.14
C ALA A 7 -8.14 15.75 -3.44
N ALA A 8 -7.06 16.52 -3.22
CA ALA A 8 -5.89 16.15 -2.43
C ALA A 8 -6.19 15.81 -0.95
N GLY A 9 -7.25 16.37 -0.35
CA GLY A 9 -7.67 16.06 1.02
C GLY A 9 -8.33 14.69 1.17
N GLU A 10 -8.90 14.14 0.09
CA GLU A 10 -9.66 12.89 0.11
C GLU A 10 -8.81 11.65 -0.22
N LEU A 11 -7.63 11.83 -0.84
CA LEU A 11 -6.87 10.73 -1.44
C LEU A 11 -5.83 10.04 -0.54
N GLY A 12 -5.74 10.37 0.75
CA GLY A 12 -4.90 9.59 1.67
C GLY A 12 -4.15 10.34 2.77
N GLY A 13 -4.56 11.57 3.11
CA GLY A 13 -3.88 12.40 4.09
C GLY A 13 -2.54 12.92 3.57
N GLY A 14 -2.11 14.10 4.03
CA GLY A 14 -0.87 14.73 3.55
C GLY A 14 0.38 13.85 3.72
N ILE A 15 1.51 14.29 3.19
CA ILE A 15 2.77 13.51 3.12
C ILE A 15 3.17 12.81 4.42
N ALA A 16 2.93 13.44 5.58
CA ALA A 16 3.20 12.85 6.89
C ALA A 16 2.38 11.58 7.19
N VAL A 17 1.12 11.53 6.77
CA VAL A 17 0.25 10.35 6.93
C VAL A 17 0.79 9.20 6.08
N ARG A 18 1.20 9.50 4.84
CA ARG A 18 1.77 8.49 3.93
C ARG A 18 3.11 7.97 4.44
N GLN A 19 4.00 8.84 4.88
CA GLN A 19 5.27 8.46 5.50
C GLN A 19 5.06 7.54 6.71
N ARG A 20 4.07 7.86 7.56
CA ARG A 20 3.69 6.98 8.67
C ARG A 20 3.22 5.61 8.17
N ARG A 21 2.40 5.57 7.12
CA ARG A 21 1.90 4.30 6.54
C ARG A 21 3.02 3.45 5.95
N ILE A 22 3.93 4.06 5.19
CA ILE A 22 5.13 3.40 4.66
C ILE A 22 5.94 2.79 5.81
N ARG A 23 6.14 3.57 6.88
CA ARG A 23 6.88 3.10 8.05
C ARG A 23 6.20 1.93 8.74
N GLU A 24 4.88 1.95 8.90
CA GLU A 24 4.10 0.82 9.42
C GLU A 24 4.30 -0.46 8.59
N LEU A 25 4.30 -0.36 7.26
CA LEU A 25 4.54 -1.50 6.37
C LEU A 25 5.96 -2.07 6.53
N GLN A 26 6.97 -1.19 6.63
CA GLN A 26 8.35 -1.60 6.89
C GLN A 26 8.50 -2.31 8.24
N LEU A 27 7.85 -1.78 9.29
CA LEU A 27 7.85 -2.37 10.63
C LEU A 27 7.17 -3.75 10.64
N LEU A 28 6.05 -3.91 9.94
CA LEU A 28 5.38 -5.21 9.78
C LEU A 28 6.27 -6.21 9.07
N PHE A 29 6.91 -5.81 7.98
CA PHE A 29 7.82 -6.69 7.27
C PHE A 29 9.00 -7.14 8.16
N ALA A 30 9.60 -6.21 8.90
CA ALA A 30 10.67 -6.54 9.85
C ALA A 30 10.19 -7.45 10.98
N LEU A 31 8.97 -7.25 11.47
CA LEU A 31 8.35 -8.11 12.47
C LEU A 31 8.20 -9.55 11.95
N HIS A 32 7.73 -9.74 10.72
CA HIS A 32 7.65 -11.06 10.10
C HIS A 32 9.04 -11.69 9.86
N ARG A 33 10.01 -10.88 9.42
CA ARG A 33 11.37 -11.33 9.09
C ARG A 33 12.14 -11.81 10.31
N TYR A 34 12.19 -10.99 11.36
CA TYR A 34 13.08 -11.22 12.51
C TYR A 34 12.33 -11.72 13.75
N GLY A 35 11.09 -11.28 13.94
CA GLY A 35 10.30 -11.51 15.14
C GLY A 35 10.19 -12.98 15.56
N PRO A 36 9.78 -13.92 14.69
CA PRO A 36 9.60 -15.33 15.06
C PRO A 36 10.88 -16.00 15.57
N GLY A 37 12.03 -15.69 14.98
CA GLY A 37 13.32 -16.21 15.41
C GLY A 37 13.65 -15.79 16.83
N TYR A 38 13.64 -14.48 17.09
CA TYR A 38 13.91 -13.93 18.42
C TYR A 38 12.85 -14.29 19.45
N GLN A 39 11.58 -14.41 19.06
CA GLN A 39 10.51 -14.84 19.95
C GLN A 39 10.77 -16.27 20.47
N ARG A 40 11.21 -17.19 19.61
CA ARG A 40 11.53 -18.57 20.02
C ARG A 40 12.73 -18.66 20.96
N VAL A 41 13.75 -17.83 20.73
CA VAL A 41 15.00 -17.88 21.51
C VAL A 41 14.90 -17.11 22.83
N THR A 42 14.20 -15.97 22.84
CA THR A 42 14.26 -15.00 23.94
C THR A 42 12.92 -14.73 24.61
N GLY A 43 11.81 -15.19 24.03
CA GLY A 43 10.46 -14.88 24.49
C GLY A 43 10.02 -13.44 24.22
N ASN A 44 10.85 -12.60 23.59
CA ASN A 44 10.57 -11.18 23.37
C ASN A 44 10.99 -10.70 21.97
N GLY A 45 10.34 -11.23 20.93
CA GLY A 45 10.63 -10.88 19.53
C GLY A 45 10.38 -9.40 19.21
N VAL A 46 9.39 -8.78 19.85
CA VAL A 46 9.06 -7.35 19.63
C VAL A 46 10.21 -6.43 20.02
N ARG A 47 10.85 -6.68 21.16
CA ARG A 47 12.00 -5.89 21.60
C ARG A 47 13.13 -5.94 20.57
N TYR A 48 13.48 -7.13 20.09
CA TYR A 48 14.57 -7.30 19.13
C TYR A 48 14.26 -6.66 17.77
N VAL A 49 13.03 -6.83 17.26
CA VAL A 49 12.60 -6.15 16.03
C VAL A 49 12.74 -4.64 16.19
N ALA A 50 12.26 -4.08 17.30
CA ALA A 50 12.37 -2.66 17.59
C ALA A 50 13.83 -2.17 17.67
N GLU A 51 14.76 -2.97 18.19
CA GLU A 51 16.19 -2.65 18.22
C GLU A 51 16.80 -2.68 16.81
N ILE A 52 16.49 -3.71 16.01
CA ILE A 52 17.01 -3.88 14.63
C ILE A 52 16.60 -2.72 13.73
N VAL A 53 15.34 -2.29 13.81
CA VAL A 53 14.79 -1.22 12.94
C VAL A 53 14.92 0.18 13.54
N ASN A 54 15.64 0.31 14.66
CA ASN A 54 15.76 1.53 15.45
C ASN A 54 14.41 2.21 15.70
N ALA A 55 13.44 1.45 16.22
CA ALA A 55 12.08 1.90 16.39
C ALA A 55 11.94 2.95 17.50
N THR A 56 11.15 3.98 17.22
CA THR A 56 10.76 5.01 18.21
C THR A 56 9.86 4.43 19.32
N ALA A 57 9.59 5.22 20.36
CA ALA A 57 8.69 4.80 21.44
C ALA A 57 7.27 4.49 20.93
N ASP A 58 6.75 5.31 20.02
CA ASP A 58 5.42 5.15 19.43
C ASP A 58 5.37 3.92 18.52
N GLU A 59 6.41 3.70 17.72
CA GLU A 59 6.54 2.51 16.87
C GLU A 59 6.62 1.22 17.70
N ARG A 60 7.31 1.26 18.84
CA ARG A 60 7.33 0.14 19.80
C ARG A 60 5.95 -0.14 20.37
N ALA A 61 5.21 0.90 20.74
CA ALA A 61 3.85 0.75 21.24
C ALA A 61 2.93 0.17 20.16
N TRP A 62 3.07 0.64 18.93
CA TRP A 62 2.34 0.14 17.78
C TRP A 62 2.68 -1.32 17.44
N LEU A 63 3.96 -1.71 17.44
CA LEU A 63 4.36 -3.11 17.22
C LEU A 63 3.74 -4.04 18.28
N ARG A 64 3.72 -3.61 19.55
CA ARG A 64 3.08 -4.38 20.63
C ARG A 64 1.57 -4.55 20.41
N SER A 65 0.86 -3.47 20.07
CA SER A 65 -0.58 -3.57 19.79
C SER A 65 -0.84 -4.46 18.58
N ARG A 66 0.02 -4.40 17.56
CA ARG A 66 -0.14 -5.19 16.35
C ARG A 66 0.05 -6.68 16.56
N VAL A 67 1.08 -7.06 17.31
CA VAL A 67 1.30 -8.44 17.75
C VAL A 67 0.15 -8.97 18.62
N ALA A 68 -0.40 -8.13 19.50
CA ALA A 68 -1.53 -8.53 20.34
C ALA A 68 -2.76 -8.89 19.49
N ALA A 69 -2.98 -8.17 18.39
CA ALA A 69 -4.05 -8.43 17.43
C ALA A 69 -3.73 -9.63 16.49
N GLU A 70 -2.46 -9.85 16.15
CA GLU A 70 -2.05 -10.82 15.12
C GLU A 70 -1.00 -11.81 15.63
N ARG A 71 -1.38 -12.62 16.63
CA ARG A 71 -0.48 -13.60 17.25
C ARG A 71 0.13 -14.62 16.28
N GLN A 72 -0.52 -14.83 15.12
CA GLN A 72 -0.04 -15.70 14.04
C GLN A 72 1.31 -15.26 13.44
N VAL A 73 1.72 -14.00 13.64
CA VAL A 73 3.04 -13.52 13.20
C VAL A 73 4.17 -14.40 13.75
N TRP A 74 4.01 -14.95 14.96
CA TRP A 74 4.99 -15.85 15.59
C TRP A 74 5.07 -17.24 14.98
N GLN A 75 4.07 -17.63 14.18
CA GLN A 75 4.00 -18.91 13.49
C GLN A 75 4.61 -18.83 12.08
N THR A 76 5.12 -17.68 11.68
CA THR A 76 5.78 -17.52 10.37
C THR A 76 6.93 -18.54 10.24
N PRO A 77 6.92 -19.39 9.19
CA PRO A 77 7.97 -20.37 8.96
C PRO A 77 9.35 -19.72 8.86
N TYR A 78 10.39 -20.50 9.18
CA TYR A 78 11.76 -20.07 8.92
C TYR A 78 11.97 -19.84 7.42
N ARG A 79 12.62 -18.72 7.09
CA ARG A 79 13.09 -18.38 5.75
C ARG A 79 14.53 -17.89 5.87
N THR A 80 15.34 -18.18 4.86
CA THR A 80 16.69 -17.63 4.74
C THR A 80 16.62 -16.14 4.37
N ASP A 81 17.73 -15.40 4.53
CA ASP A 81 17.79 -14.00 4.12
C ASP A 81 17.47 -13.81 2.64
N ALA A 82 17.99 -14.69 1.77
CA ALA A 82 17.68 -14.66 0.34
C ALA A 82 16.19 -14.85 0.05
N GLN A 83 15.50 -15.72 0.80
CA GLN A 83 14.06 -15.91 0.68
C GLN A 83 13.27 -14.69 1.17
N TRP A 84 13.72 -14.02 2.24
CA TRP A 84 13.12 -12.77 2.68
C TRP A 84 13.34 -11.64 1.69
N ASP A 85 14.52 -11.55 1.10
CA ASP A 85 14.81 -10.53 0.10
C ASP A 85 14.03 -10.76 -1.20
N ALA A 86 13.80 -12.03 -1.58
CA ALA A 86 12.88 -12.39 -2.65
C ALA A 86 11.44 -12.00 -2.32
N GLU A 87 10.91 -12.42 -1.17
CA GLU A 87 9.55 -12.06 -0.72
C GLU A 87 9.34 -10.53 -0.72
N ARG A 88 10.33 -9.77 -0.24
CA ARG A 88 10.29 -8.30 -0.24
C ARG A 88 10.17 -7.76 -1.66
N ARG A 89 11.02 -8.22 -2.57
CA ARG A 89 11.03 -7.80 -3.97
C ARG A 89 9.71 -8.14 -4.64
N ASP A 90 9.26 -9.40 -4.53
CA ASP A 90 8.05 -9.89 -5.17
C ASP A 90 6.81 -9.12 -4.71
N ARG A 91 6.69 -8.83 -3.41
CA ARG A 91 5.61 -7.97 -2.87
C ARG A 91 5.67 -6.55 -3.41
N GLY A 92 6.86 -5.96 -3.46
CA GLY A 92 7.05 -4.62 -4.01
C GLY A 92 6.70 -4.53 -5.49
N GLU A 93 7.12 -5.51 -6.29
CA GLU A 93 6.85 -5.56 -7.73
C GLU A 93 5.36 -5.82 -8.01
N ALA A 94 4.73 -6.69 -7.22
CA ALA A 94 3.30 -6.91 -7.27
C ALA A 94 2.52 -5.64 -6.92
N ALA A 95 2.93 -4.92 -5.86
CA ALA A 95 2.31 -3.65 -5.48
C ALA A 95 2.47 -2.59 -6.57
N PHE A 96 3.66 -2.47 -7.15
CA PHE A 96 3.93 -1.53 -8.24
C PHE A 96 3.06 -1.82 -9.48
N THR A 97 2.96 -3.09 -9.88
CA THR A 97 2.10 -3.52 -11.00
C THR A 97 0.62 -3.27 -10.71
N ALA A 98 0.18 -3.56 -9.49
CA ALA A 98 -1.19 -3.34 -9.06
C ALA A 98 -1.52 -1.83 -9.00
N SER A 99 -0.54 -0.97 -8.73
CA SER A 99 -0.73 0.49 -8.71
C SER A 99 -1.16 1.03 -10.08
N ASP A 100 -0.50 0.61 -11.16
CA ASP A 100 -0.87 0.98 -12.53
C ASP A 100 -2.27 0.44 -12.90
N THR A 101 -2.58 -0.79 -12.48
CA THR A 101 -3.92 -1.37 -12.68
C THR A 101 -5.00 -0.56 -11.95
N ALA A 102 -4.75 -0.15 -10.71
CA ALA A 102 -5.67 0.67 -9.94
C ALA A 102 -5.85 2.07 -10.55
N TRP A 103 -4.76 2.66 -11.06
CA TRP A 103 -4.81 3.94 -11.78
C TRP A 103 -5.70 3.86 -13.02
N LYS A 104 -5.46 2.88 -13.89
CA LYS A 104 -6.25 2.63 -15.11
C LYS A 104 -7.73 2.34 -14.83
N ALA A 105 -8.02 1.77 -13.67
CA ALA A 105 -9.38 1.51 -13.21
C ALA A 105 -10.08 2.75 -12.59
N GLY A 106 -9.47 3.94 -12.65
CA GLY A 106 -10.03 5.15 -12.05
C GLY A 106 -10.03 5.14 -10.52
N ARG A 107 -9.10 4.40 -9.89
CA ARG A 107 -8.99 4.30 -8.42
C ARG A 107 -7.69 4.96 -7.94
N PRO A 108 -7.58 6.30 -8.00
CA PRO A 108 -6.34 7.02 -7.70
C PRO A 108 -5.88 6.82 -6.24
N GLY A 109 -6.80 6.82 -5.27
CA GLY A 109 -6.44 6.57 -3.86
C GLY A 109 -5.81 5.18 -3.66
N ARG A 110 -6.37 4.14 -4.29
CA ARG A 110 -5.79 2.79 -4.23
C ARG A 110 -4.45 2.70 -4.96
N SER A 111 -4.32 3.37 -6.10
CA SER A 111 -3.05 3.46 -6.82
C SER A 111 -1.96 4.09 -5.94
N LEU A 112 -2.30 5.15 -5.21
CA LEU A 112 -1.39 5.86 -4.31
C LEU A 112 -0.94 5.00 -3.12
N GLU A 113 -1.86 4.25 -2.51
CA GLU A 113 -1.54 3.27 -1.45
C GLU A 113 -0.57 2.18 -1.94
N LEU A 114 -0.75 1.74 -3.18
CA LEU A 114 0.10 0.71 -3.79
C LEU A 114 1.49 1.25 -4.17
N VAL A 115 1.60 2.54 -4.52
CA VAL A 115 2.90 3.23 -4.65
C VAL A 115 3.61 3.32 -3.30
N ASP A 116 2.89 3.62 -2.21
CA ASP A 116 3.46 3.59 -0.85
C ASP A 116 3.97 2.21 -0.48
N GLU A 117 3.22 1.16 -0.82
CA GLU A 117 3.60 -0.23 -0.56
C GLU A 117 4.83 -0.65 -1.36
N ALA A 118 4.89 -0.32 -2.66
CA ALA A 118 6.06 -0.59 -3.50
C ALA A 118 7.32 0.12 -2.96
N TYR A 119 7.18 1.36 -2.49
CA TYR A 119 8.27 2.10 -1.86
C TYR A 119 8.68 1.49 -0.52
N ALA A 120 7.72 1.09 0.33
CA ALA A 120 7.99 0.44 1.60
C ALA A 120 8.83 -0.84 1.46
N TYR A 121 8.62 -1.59 0.38
CA TYR A 121 9.40 -2.79 0.05
C TYR A 121 10.69 -2.49 -0.74
N GLY A 122 10.93 -1.25 -1.14
CA GLY A 122 12.19 -0.79 -1.75
C GLY A 122 12.29 -1.06 -3.25
N VAL A 123 11.16 -1.19 -3.95
CA VAL A 123 11.13 -1.24 -5.42
C VAL A 123 11.29 0.16 -6.03
N LEU A 124 10.87 1.19 -5.30
CA LEU A 124 11.01 2.58 -5.71
C LEU A 124 12.11 3.27 -4.89
N THR A 125 12.88 4.13 -5.54
CA THR A 125 13.72 5.12 -4.85
C THR A 125 12.84 6.23 -4.25
N PRO A 126 13.35 7.05 -3.30
CA PRO A 126 12.60 8.18 -2.76
C PRO A 126 12.10 9.13 -3.84
N ASP A 127 12.95 9.46 -4.82
CA ASP A 127 12.60 10.36 -5.92
C ASP A 127 11.50 9.78 -6.83
N GLN A 128 11.59 8.48 -7.14
CA GLN A 128 10.57 7.79 -7.94
C GLN A 128 9.23 7.73 -7.21
N TRP A 129 9.24 7.41 -5.91
CA TRP A 129 8.04 7.39 -5.08
C TRP A 129 7.39 8.78 -5.03
N GLN A 130 8.18 9.83 -4.79
CA GLN A 130 7.67 11.20 -4.73
C GLN A 130 7.06 11.63 -6.07
N ALA A 131 7.78 11.41 -7.18
CA ALA A 131 7.29 11.77 -8.50
C ALA A 131 5.98 11.05 -8.87
N LEU A 132 5.86 9.76 -8.56
CA LEU A 132 4.63 8.99 -8.81
C LEU A 132 3.48 9.44 -7.90
N ALA A 133 3.75 9.70 -6.63
CA ALA A 133 2.76 10.20 -5.70
C ALA A 133 2.21 11.56 -6.16
N ASP A 134 3.09 12.49 -6.52
CA ASP A 134 2.72 13.81 -7.02
C ASP A 134 1.94 13.72 -8.32
N TYR A 135 2.35 12.83 -9.24
CA TYR A 135 1.61 12.56 -10.47
C TYR A 135 0.17 12.10 -10.18
N ILE A 136 0.00 11.08 -9.31
CA ILE A 136 -1.33 10.53 -8.98
C ILE A 136 -2.19 11.60 -8.31
N ILE A 137 -1.65 12.34 -7.33
CA ILE A 137 -2.38 13.39 -6.61
C ILE A 137 -2.82 14.50 -7.56
N THR A 138 -1.93 14.95 -8.45
CA THR A 138 -2.21 16.03 -9.40
C THR A 138 -3.26 15.63 -10.42
N ASN A 139 -3.21 14.39 -10.91
CA ASN A 139 -4.07 13.92 -12.01
C ASN A 139 -5.33 13.18 -11.53
N ALA A 140 -5.53 12.98 -10.23
CA ALA A 140 -6.70 12.28 -9.72
C ALA A 140 -8.03 12.98 -10.06
N ALA A 141 -8.03 14.30 -10.22
CA ALA A 141 -9.21 15.07 -10.64
C ALA A 141 -9.55 14.90 -12.12
N THR A 142 -8.59 14.44 -12.94
CA THR A 142 -8.75 14.23 -14.39
C THR A 142 -8.86 12.76 -14.78
N ALA A 143 -8.76 11.83 -13.80
CA ALA A 143 -8.97 10.41 -14.00
C ALA A 143 -10.46 10.13 -14.28
N VAL A 144 -10.84 10.28 -15.54
CA VAL A 144 -12.19 10.01 -16.08
C VAL A 144 -12.61 8.57 -15.70
N PRO A 145 -13.82 8.35 -15.17
CA PRO A 145 -14.31 6.99 -14.91
C PRO A 145 -14.34 6.19 -16.23
N PRO A 146 -14.07 4.88 -16.22
CA PRO A 146 -14.20 4.07 -17.42
C PRO A 146 -15.62 4.23 -17.95
N ALA A 147 -15.74 4.52 -19.25
CA ALA A 147 -17.01 4.72 -19.93
C ALA A 147 -17.98 3.61 -19.50
N ALA A 148 -19.09 4.01 -18.89
CA ALA A 148 -20.20 3.09 -18.69
C ALA A 148 -20.51 2.50 -20.07
N ASP A 149 -20.44 1.18 -20.15
CA ASP A 149 -20.86 0.39 -21.28
C ASP A 149 -22.30 0.82 -21.58
N THR A 150 -22.48 1.74 -22.53
CA THR A 150 -23.80 2.14 -23.00
C THR A 150 -24.28 0.97 -23.83
N GLY A 151 -24.85 0.00 -23.11
CA GLY A 151 -25.59 -1.10 -23.67
C GLY A 151 -26.55 -0.55 -24.71
N SER A 152 -26.27 -0.95 -25.95
CA SER A 152 -27.22 -1.23 -27.02
C SER A 152 -28.55 -0.48 -26.90
N ASP A 153 -28.64 0.64 -27.61
CA ASP A 153 -29.90 1.26 -27.95
C ASP A 153 -30.74 0.25 -28.77
N ALA A 154 -31.60 -0.49 -28.07
CA ALA A 154 -32.69 -1.24 -28.67
C ALA A 154 -33.76 -0.23 -29.12
N GLY A 155 -33.46 0.48 -30.20
CA GLY A 155 -34.35 1.40 -30.88
C GLY A 155 -35.07 0.71 -32.04
N ALA A 156 -36.37 0.49 -31.84
CA ALA A 156 -37.31 -0.07 -32.79
C ALA A 156 -37.31 0.62 -34.17
N GLY A 157 -37.37 -0.19 -35.23
CA GLY A 157 -37.75 0.23 -36.58
C GLY A 157 -38.91 -0.62 -37.08
N ALA A 158 -40.13 -0.24 -36.72
CA ALA A 158 -41.33 -0.67 -37.44
C ALA A 158 -41.36 0.03 -38.81
N GLY A 159 -41.65 -0.70 -39.89
CA GLY A 159 -41.77 -0.14 -41.23
C GLY A 159 -42.28 -1.15 -42.27
N VAL A 160 -43.60 -1.17 -42.43
CA VAL A 160 -44.43 -1.88 -43.42
C VAL A 160 -44.11 -1.46 -44.86
N VAL A 161 -44.16 -2.41 -45.82
CA VAL A 161 -44.69 -2.31 -47.21
C VAL A 161 -44.43 -3.67 -47.90
N SER A 162 -45.22 -4.23 -48.80
CA SER A 162 -46.59 -4.08 -49.30
C SER A 162 -46.91 -5.41 -50.00
#